data_AF-A0A3A1XJ99-F1
#
_entry.id   AF-A0A3A1XJ99-F1
#
_cell.length_a   1.000
_cell.length_b   1.000
_cell.length_c   1.000
_cell.angle_alpha   90.00
_cell.angle_beta   90.00
_cell.angle_gamma   90.00
#
_symmetry.space_group_name_H-M   'P 1'
#
loop_
_entity.id
_entity.type
_entity.pdbx_description
1 polymer ?
#
loop_
_entity_poly.entity_id
_entity_poly.type
_entity_poly.pdbx_seq_one_letter_code
_entity_poly.pdbx_strand_id
1 'polypeptide(L)'
;YSDGKTELGSFAEQNREIINCSVLPKYVGKAIVASENRSFYHDGGIDFKGIGRALLHNITKHGRWGGSTITQQYAERYYLGETKTYFGKLKEAILALKIAQTQDKDTVLCNYMNTIYLGRGAYGIQAAAKAYFGIEAKDLSLSQAALLAGIIPAPSSWDPAIGPKEAGIRFKRVLRIMKEDGYITASQAAQAKMPKTITQTTQNIYAGQQGYLLHMVRDELTRNGAFTQEDLDSGGYRIITTIDKAKQDLMFKVASPSQDGRGIVPEGLQVGGISINAKDGSIISVYAGDDYLKKQLNNATQALYEPGSTMKPFALMGAIQAGTSLDTMFNGNSPRKFDGIDKPVGNFANMSYGTINLYNATANSVNTVYMDLQSKLGAKKVAHTAVMAGLNPERVNGENPFTVLGNDSVHVSEIARAYATFANQGRRPDLHIVASVKNPDGKEFYRAPTAGKQVFSPADAALATKAMIGVVQHGT
;
A
#
# COMPACT_ATOMS: atom_id res chain seq x y z
N TYR A 1 12.85 -6.24 -8.01
CA TYR A 1 13.34 -6.98 -6.82
C TYR A 1 14.54 -6.25 -6.21
N SER A 2 15.10 -6.76 -5.11
CA SER A 2 16.20 -6.14 -4.34
C SER A 2 17.53 -6.05 -5.08
N ASP A 3 17.73 -6.89 -6.09
CA ASP A 3 18.88 -6.80 -7.00
C ASP A 3 18.86 -5.55 -7.89
N GLY A 4 17.74 -4.82 -7.90
CA GLY A 4 17.52 -3.67 -8.77
C GLY A 4 17.54 -4.01 -10.27
N LYS A 5 17.58 -5.28 -10.67
CA LYS A 5 17.71 -5.73 -12.07
C LYS A 5 16.49 -6.54 -12.50
N THR A 6 16.07 -7.49 -11.69
CA THR A 6 14.92 -8.34 -11.99
C THR A 6 13.64 -7.55 -11.73
N GLU A 7 12.77 -7.49 -12.75
CA GLU A 7 11.48 -6.83 -12.66
C GLU A 7 10.50 -7.67 -11.83
N LEU A 8 9.81 -7.00 -10.89
CA LEU A 8 8.74 -7.61 -10.09
C LEU A 8 7.37 -7.41 -10.75
N GLY A 9 7.20 -6.26 -11.40
CA GLY A 9 6.01 -5.86 -12.13
C GLY A 9 6.02 -4.35 -12.32
N SER A 10 5.05 -3.84 -13.08
CA SER A 10 4.85 -2.42 -13.32
C SER A 10 3.45 -2.00 -12.90
N PHE A 11 3.31 -0.80 -12.33
CA PHE A 11 2.00 -0.19 -12.07
C PHE A 11 1.36 0.38 -13.33
N ALA A 12 2.15 0.59 -14.39
CA ALA A 12 1.68 1.08 -15.67
C ALA A 12 2.39 0.34 -16.81
N GLU A 13 1.62 -0.38 -17.62
CA GLU A 13 2.00 -0.58 -19.02
C GLU A 13 1.55 0.67 -19.76
N GLN A 14 2.49 1.42 -20.36
CA GLN A 14 2.11 2.57 -21.16
C GLN A 14 1.39 2.10 -22.43
N ASN A 15 0.06 2.04 -22.39
CA ASN A 15 -0.74 1.78 -23.56
C ASN A 15 -1.08 3.11 -24.23
N ARG A 16 -0.30 3.46 -25.26
CA ARG A 16 -0.50 4.65 -26.09
C ARG A 16 -0.81 4.25 -27.51
N GLU A 17 -1.96 4.68 -28.00
CA GLU A 17 -2.35 4.55 -29.39
C GLU A 17 -2.70 5.94 -29.92
N ILE A 18 -1.97 6.40 -30.93
CA ILE A 18 -2.15 7.75 -31.48
C ILE A 18 -3.34 7.71 -32.44
N ILE A 19 -4.32 8.58 -32.22
CA ILE A 19 -5.45 8.79 -33.14
C ILE A 19 -5.38 10.16 -33.79
N ASN A 20 -5.73 10.24 -35.07
CA ASN A 20 -5.95 11.50 -35.75
C ASN A 20 -7.22 12.16 -35.20
N CYS A 21 -7.09 13.29 -34.51
CA CYS A 21 -8.22 13.90 -33.81
C CYS A 21 -9.32 14.46 -34.73
N SER A 22 -9.08 14.57 -36.04
CA SER A 22 -10.10 15.00 -37.00
C SER A 22 -11.30 14.04 -37.09
N VAL A 23 -11.11 12.77 -36.71
CA VAL A 23 -12.18 11.76 -36.71
C VAL A 23 -12.99 11.76 -35.41
N LEU A 24 -12.56 12.51 -34.39
CA LEU A 24 -13.24 12.55 -33.10
C LEU A 24 -14.51 13.40 -33.20
N PRO A 25 -15.60 13.00 -32.51
CA PRO A 25 -16.76 13.86 -32.37
C PRO A 25 -16.36 15.22 -31.76
N LYS A 26 -16.88 16.32 -32.30
CA LYS A 26 -16.50 17.68 -31.91
C LYS A 26 -16.57 17.93 -30.38
N TYR A 27 -17.52 17.29 -29.70
CA TYR A 27 -17.69 17.45 -28.26
C TYR A 27 -16.56 16.82 -27.41
N VAL A 28 -15.75 15.91 -27.95
CA VAL A 28 -14.66 15.26 -27.18
C VAL A 28 -13.62 16.30 -26.75
N GLY A 29 -13.04 17.02 -27.71
CA GLY A 29 -12.09 18.09 -27.40
C GLY A 29 -12.73 19.22 -26.59
N LYS A 30 -14.00 19.56 -26.85
CA LYS A 30 -14.72 20.60 -26.10
C LYS A 30 -15.00 20.20 -24.65
N ALA A 31 -15.22 18.93 -24.35
CA ALA A 31 -15.37 18.43 -22.98
C ALA A 31 -14.08 18.63 -22.17
N ILE A 32 -12.93 18.35 -22.80
CA ILE A 32 -11.61 18.56 -22.19
C ILE A 32 -11.34 20.04 -21.95
N VAL A 33 -11.63 20.90 -22.93
CA VAL A 33 -11.53 22.36 -22.78
C VAL A 33 -12.43 22.86 -21.64
N ALA A 34 -13.66 22.38 -21.55
CA ALA A 34 -14.59 22.73 -20.48
C ALA A 34 -14.10 22.29 -19.08
N SER A 35 -13.39 21.15 -19.00
CA SER A 35 -12.86 20.62 -17.74
C SER A 35 -11.60 21.34 -17.29
N GLU A 36 -10.63 21.49 -18.19
CA GLU A 36 -9.25 21.87 -17.87
C GLU A 36 -8.96 23.37 -18.08
N ASN A 37 -9.51 23.99 -19.13
CA ASN A 37 -9.06 25.33 -19.57
C ASN A 37 -10.12 26.01 -20.46
N ARG A 38 -11.15 26.61 -19.86
CA ARG A 38 -12.25 27.29 -20.60
C ARG A 38 -11.76 28.40 -21.54
N SER A 39 -10.64 29.04 -21.22
CA SER A 39 -9.99 30.10 -22.00
C SER A 39 -9.13 29.58 -23.16
N PHE A 40 -9.02 28.26 -23.37
CA PHE A 40 -8.04 27.63 -24.25
C PHE A 40 -7.91 28.26 -25.63
N TYR A 41 -9.03 28.52 -26.33
CA TYR A 41 -9.00 29.06 -27.69
C TYR A 41 -8.62 30.54 -27.78
N HIS A 42 -8.57 31.24 -26.65
CA HIS A 42 -8.28 32.68 -26.58
C HIS A 42 -7.02 32.99 -25.79
N ASP A 43 -6.45 32.03 -25.04
CA ASP A 43 -5.19 32.23 -24.34
C ASP A 43 -3.97 32.05 -25.26
N GLY A 44 -2.85 32.70 -24.91
CA GLY A 44 -1.59 32.60 -25.63
C GLY A 44 -0.70 31.42 -25.21
N GLY A 45 -1.30 30.34 -24.69
CA GLY A 45 -0.58 29.21 -24.09
C GLY A 45 -0.46 29.31 -22.56
N ILE A 46 -0.69 30.49 -21.99
CA ILE A 46 -0.79 30.74 -20.55
C ILE A 46 -2.03 31.60 -20.28
N ASP A 47 -2.81 31.27 -19.25
CA ASP A 47 -3.95 32.06 -18.81
C ASP A 47 -3.56 32.95 -17.62
N PHE A 48 -3.02 34.14 -17.91
CA PHE A 48 -2.64 35.12 -16.89
C PHE A 48 -3.83 35.57 -16.02
N LYS A 49 -5.04 35.67 -16.59
CA LYS A 49 -6.26 36.00 -15.84
C LYS A 49 -6.70 34.83 -14.95
N GLY A 50 -6.49 33.59 -15.42
CA GLY A 50 -6.68 32.35 -14.66
C GLY A 50 -5.73 32.24 -13.48
N ILE A 51 -4.44 32.52 -13.68
CA ILE A 51 -3.42 32.53 -12.63
C ILE A 51 -3.75 33.57 -11.55
N GLY A 52 -4.11 34.80 -11.95
CA GLY A 52 -4.50 35.85 -11.00
C GLY A 52 -5.74 35.48 -10.16
N ARG A 53 -6.75 34.88 -10.79
CA ARG A 53 -7.95 34.38 -10.08
C ARG A 53 -7.64 33.23 -9.13
N ALA A 54 -6.81 32.28 -9.56
CA ALA A 54 -6.40 31.14 -8.73
C ALA A 54 -5.60 31.62 -7.50
N LEU A 55 -4.70 32.60 -7.67
CA LEU A 55 -3.95 33.18 -6.56
C LEU A 55 -4.88 33.86 -5.53
N LEU A 56 -5.81 34.70 -5.99
CA LEU A 56 -6.77 35.39 -5.13
C LEU A 56 -7.70 34.40 -4.39
N HIS A 57 -8.12 33.33 -5.07
CA HIS A 57 -8.97 32.29 -4.49
C HIS A 57 -8.22 31.42 -3.47
N ASN A 58 -6.98 31.01 -3.75
CA ASN A 58 -6.19 30.18 -2.85
C ASN A 58 -5.78 30.93 -1.57
N ILE A 59 -5.68 32.26 -1.61
CA ILE A 59 -5.43 33.12 -0.44
C ILE A 59 -6.70 33.30 0.41
N THR A 60 -7.89 33.32 -0.22
CA THR A 60 -9.17 33.58 0.46
C THR A 60 -9.94 32.32 0.86
N LYS A 61 -9.65 31.15 0.25
CA LYS A 61 -10.25 29.85 0.57
C LYS A 61 -9.18 28.76 0.57
N HIS A 62 -9.23 27.86 1.55
CA HIS A 62 -8.30 26.74 1.74
C HIS A 62 -8.50 25.59 0.71
N GLY A 63 -8.48 25.88 -0.58
CA GLY A 63 -8.57 24.87 -1.64
C GLY A 63 -7.66 25.22 -2.81
N ARG A 64 -6.78 24.30 -3.23
CA ARG A 64 -5.91 24.46 -4.40
C ARG A 64 -6.74 24.38 -5.69
N TRP A 65 -6.98 25.52 -6.34
CA TRP A 65 -7.38 25.52 -7.74
C TRP A 65 -6.16 25.37 -8.65
N GLY A 66 -6.18 24.40 -9.56
CA GLY A 66 -5.18 24.26 -10.62
C GLY A 66 -5.33 25.38 -11.65
N GLY A 67 -4.27 26.15 -11.87
CA GLY A 67 -4.26 27.30 -12.80
C GLY A 67 -3.53 27.03 -14.12
N SER A 68 -3.07 25.80 -14.36
CA SER A 68 -2.31 25.45 -15.56
C SER A 68 -3.23 25.29 -16.78
N THR A 69 -2.84 25.86 -17.92
CA THR A 69 -3.51 25.67 -19.21
C THR A 69 -3.26 24.28 -19.78
N ILE A 70 -4.07 23.87 -20.76
CA ILE A 70 -3.83 22.64 -21.54
C ILE A 70 -2.44 22.66 -22.18
N THR A 71 -2.00 23.82 -22.68
CA THR A 71 -0.68 23.99 -23.31
C THR A 71 0.45 23.80 -22.29
N GLN A 72 0.30 24.31 -21.07
CA GLN A 72 1.27 24.09 -19.98
C GLN A 72 1.33 22.62 -19.57
N GLN A 73 0.18 21.98 -19.41
CA GLN A 73 0.13 20.56 -19.08
C GLN A 73 0.72 19.68 -20.20
N TYR A 74 0.49 20.03 -21.47
CA TYR A 74 1.13 19.35 -22.60
C TYR A 74 2.66 19.50 -22.58
N ALA A 75 3.15 20.72 -22.31
CA ALA A 75 4.58 21.00 -22.21
C ALA A 75 5.25 20.19 -21.09
N GLU A 76 4.62 20.11 -19.92
CA GLU A 76 5.06 19.32 -18.76
C GLU A 76 5.14 17.83 -19.11
N ARG A 77 4.07 17.26 -19.68
CA ARG A 77 3.97 15.82 -19.94
C ARG A 77 4.83 15.34 -21.11
N TYR A 78 5.04 16.16 -22.13
CA TYR A 78 5.77 15.73 -23.33
C TYR A 78 7.28 16.01 -23.29
N TYR A 79 7.72 17.11 -22.64
CA TYR A 79 9.12 17.57 -22.78
C TYR A 79 9.95 17.54 -21.50
N LEU A 80 9.33 17.58 -20.31
CA LEU A 80 10.07 17.82 -19.06
C LEU A 80 9.95 16.69 -18.04
N GLY A 81 9.00 15.75 -18.22
CA GLY A 81 8.55 14.90 -17.12
C GLY A 81 7.83 15.74 -16.05
N GLU A 82 7.20 15.12 -15.04
CA GLU A 82 6.55 15.90 -13.97
C GLU A 82 7.55 16.80 -13.25
N THR A 83 7.38 18.14 -13.32
CA THR A 83 8.27 19.06 -12.61
C THR A 83 7.55 19.74 -11.44
N LYS A 84 8.00 19.43 -10.21
CA LYS A 84 7.43 20.01 -8.97
C LYS A 84 8.18 21.26 -8.46
N THR A 85 9.24 21.70 -9.13
CA THR A 85 10.06 22.85 -8.68
C THR A 85 9.62 24.17 -9.33
N TYR A 86 9.80 25.30 -8.63
CA TYR A 86 9.48 26.63 -9.15
C TYR A 86 10.23 26.96 -10.46
N PHE A 87 11.49 26.57 -10.57
CA PHE A 87 12.27 26.72 -11.81
C PHE A 87 11.76 25.81 -12.95
N GLY A 88 11.26 24.61 -12.62
CA GLY A 88 10.59 23.72 -13.57
C GLY A 88 9.31 24.35 -14.13
N LYS A 89 8.47 24.91 -13.26
CA LYS A 89 7.23 25.62 -13.66
C LYS A 89 7.49 26.84 -14.55
N LEU A 90 8.63 27.54 -14.37
CA LEU A 90 9.04 28.60 -15.29
C LEU A 90 9.43 28.05 -16.68
N LYS A 91 10.18 26.94 -16.74
CA LYS A 91 10.51 26.28 -18.01
C LYS A 91 9.26 25.78 -18.74
N GLU A 92 8.31 25.20 -18.02
CA GLU A 92 7.01 24.79 -18.58
C GLU A 92 6.25 25.98 -19.18
N ALA A 93 6.21 27.12 -18.48
CA ALA A 93 5.57 28.34 -18.97
C ALA A 93 6.22 28.86 -20.27
N ILE A 94 7.56 28.92 -20.32
CA ILE A 94 8.29 29.35 -21.52
C ILE A 94 8.01 28.39 -22.69
N LEU A 95 8.03 27.09 -22.43
CA LEU A 95 7.77 26.09 -23.45
C LEU A 95 6.32 26.14 -23.95
N ALA A 96 5.35 26.36 -23.07
CA ALA A 96 3.96 26.56 -23.43
C ALA A 96 3.77 27.78 -24.35
N LEU A 97 4.43 28.91 -24.06
CA LEU A 97 4.41 30.08 -24.94
C LEU A 97 4.98 29.76 -26.33
N LYS A 98 6.11 29.03 -26.38
CA LYS A 98 6.72 28.61 -27.65
C LYS A 98 5.82 27.67 -28.44
N ILE A 99 5.16 26.71 -27.78
CA ILE A 99 4.20 25.80 -28.41
C ILE A 99 3.02 26.59 -28.99
N ALA A 100 2.45 27.52 -28.21
CA ALA A 100 1.33 28.34 -28.67
C ALA A 100 1.66 29.27 -29.85
N GLN A 101 2.94 29.64 -30.03
CA GLN A 101 3.41 30.42 -31.18
C GLN A 101 3.71 29.57 -32.42
N THR A 102 3.91 28.26 -32.27
CA THR A 102 4.39 27.38 -33.35
C THR A 102 3.36 26.35 -33.81
N GLN A 103 2.34 26.07 -33.00
CA GLN A 103 1.27 25.14 -33.29
C GLN A 103 -0.08 25.83 -33.12
N ASP A 104 -1.02 25.55 -34.02
CA ASP A 104 -2.40 25.98 -33.87
C ASP A 104 -3.08 25.25 -32.69
N LYS A 105 -4.17 25.84 -32.19
CA LYS A 105 -4.88 25.34 -31.00
C LYS A 105 -5.44 23.93 -31.17
N ASP A 106 -5.87 23.57 -32.37
CA ASP A 106 -6.44 22.23 -32.61
C ASP A 106 -5.33 21.17 -32.60
N THR A 107 -4.16 21.49 -33.17
CA THR A 107 -2.96 20.64 -33.06
C THR A 107 -2.51 20.48 -31.61
N VAL A 108 -2.45 21.56 -30.82
CA VAL A 108 -2.09 21.49 -29.39
C VAL A 108 -3.07 20.62 -28.62
N LEU A 109 -4.39 20.80 -28.82
CA LEU A 109 -5.41 20.00 -28.17
C LEU A 109 -5.33 18.52 -28.57
N CYS A 110 -5.07 18.24 -29.86
CA CYS A 110 -4.92 16.88 -30.33
C CYS A 110 -3.69 16.19 -29.73
N ASN A 111 -2.56 16.88 -29.70
CA ASN A 111 -1.33 16.37 -29.10
C ASN A 111 -1.50 16.13 -27.59
N TYR A 112 -2.18 17.03 -26.90
CA TYR A 112 -2.56 16.87 -25.49
C TYR A 112 -3.42 15.62 -25.29
N MET A 113 -4.52 15.48 -26.04
CA MET A 113 -5.42 14.33 -25.97
C MET A 113 -4.73 12.99 -26.26
N ASN A 114 -3.68 12.98 -27.08
CA ASN A 114 -2.89 11.80 -27.38
C ASN A 114 -1.74 11.53 -26.38
N THR A 115 -1.54 12.40 -25.39
CA THR A 115 -0.37 12.33 -24.47
C THR A 115 -0.79 12.14 -23.00
N ILE A 116 -1.89 12.75 -22.57
CA ILE A 116 -2.26 12.71 -21.15
C ILE A 116 -2.58 11.32 -20.62
N TYR A 117 -2.22 11.10 -19.36
CA TYR A 117 -2.69 9.94 -18.60
C TYR A 117 -4.15 10.14 -18.23
N LEU A 118 -5.00 9.15 -18.54
CA LEU A 118 -6.44 9.18 -18.27
C LEU A 118 -6.85 8.10 -17.26
N GLY A 119 -5.91 7.60 -16.46
CA GLY A 119 -6.15 6.52 -15.52
C GLY A 119 -5.99 5.17 -16.20
N ARG A 120 -6.14 4.08 -15.45
CA ARG A 120 -6.30 2.74 -16.05
C ARG A 120 -5.13 2.24 -16.91
N GLY A 121 -3.92 2.80 -16.74
CA GLY A 121 -2.78 2.55 -17.63
C GLY A 121 -2.90 3.19 -19.03
N ALA A 122 -3.96 3.95 -19.29
CA ALA A 122 -4.26 4.52 -20.60
C ALA A 122 -3.61 5.90 -20.78
N TYR A 123 -2.70 5.98 -21.76
CA TYR A 123 -2.10 7.23 -22.21
C TYR A 123 -2.74 7.64 -23.54
N GLY A 124 -3.52 8.71 -23.49
CA GLY A 124 -4.25 9.26 -24.60
C GLY A 124 -5.69 8.75 -24.74
N ILE A 125 -6.50 9.54 -25.46
CA ILE A 125 -7.95 9.39 -25.52
C ILE A 125 -8.41 8.07 -26.15
N GLN A 126 -7.65 7.56 -27.12
CA GLN A 126 -7.91 6.29 -27.79
C GLN A 126 -7.76 5.10 -26.83
N ALA A 127 -6.64 5.04 -26.11
CA ALA A 127 -6.42 4.02 -25.09
C ALA A 127 -7.46 4.12 -23.97
N ALA A 128 -7.85 5.34 -23.58
CA ALA A 128 -8.86 5.56 -22.55
C ALA A 128 -10.26 5.09 -22.98
N ALA A 129 -10.68 5.36 -24.23
CA ALA A 129 -11.96 4.88 -24.74
C ALA A 129 -12.05 3.34 -24.67
N LYS A 130 -10.96 2.65 -25.04
CA LYS A 130 -10.86 1.19 -24.92
C LYS A 130 -10.88 0.74 -23.46
N ALA A 131 -10.08 1.37 -22.59
CA ALA A 131 -9.93 0.98 -21.19
C ALA A 131 -11.18 1.23 -20.32
N TYR A 132 -11.96 2.28 -20.63
CA TYR A 132 -13.17 2.63 -19.89
C TYR A 132 -14.44 2.02 -20.46
N PHE A 133 -14.51 1.82 -21.78
CA PHE A 133 -15.77 1.46 -22.45
C PHE A 133 -15.64 0.34 -23.49
N GLY A 134 -14.43 -0.10 -23.84
CA GLY A 134 -14.23 -1.14 -24.85
C GLY A 134 -14.55 -0.68 -26.28
N ILE A 135 -14.45 0.62 -26.56
CA ILE A 135 -14.77 1.22 -27.86
C ILE A 135 -13.60 2.08 -28.38
N GLU A 136 -13.66 2.43 -29.66
CA GLU A 136 -12.75 3.38 -30.29
C GLU A 136 -13.09 4.83 -29.88
N ALA A 137 -12.10 5.73 -29.80
CA ALA A 137 -12.36 7.11 -29.36
C ALA A 137 -13.27 7.90 -30.31
N LYS A 138 -13.32 7.53 -31.60
CA LYS A 138 -14.25 8.10 -32.58
C LYS A 138 -15.73 7.83 -32.26
N ASP A 139 -15.99 6.78 -31.49
CA ASP A 139 -17.35 6.31 -31.15
C ASP A 139 -17.79 6.75 -29.74
N LEU A 140 -16.95 7.55 -29.05
CA LEU A 140 -17.29 8.10 -27.72
C LEU A 140 -18.56 8.94 -27.80
N SER A 141 -19.55 8.64 -26.96
CA SER A 141 -20.70 9.50 -26.72
C SER A 141 -20.35 10.76 -25.91
N LEU A 142 -21.24 11.76 -25.91
CA LEU A 142 -21.10 12.96 -25.09
C LEU A 142 -20.88 12.62 -23.61
N SER A 143 -21.64 11.67 -23.06
CA SER A 143 -21.50 11.26 -21.67
C SER A 143 -20.13 10.63 -21.38
N GLN A 144 -19.64 9.79 -22.29
CA GLN A 144 -18.32 9.15 -22.14
C GLN A 144 -17.19 10.18 -22.24
N ALA A 145 -17.28 11.12 -23.18
CA ALA A 145 -16.35 12.24 -23.30
C ALA A 145 -16.35 13.13 -22.05
N ALA A 146 -17.53 13.48 -21.52
CA ALA A 146 -17.64 14.28 -20.31
C ALA A 146 -17.09 13.59 -19.07
N LEU A 147 -17.24 12.26 -18.98
CA LEU A 147 -16.63 11.47 -17.90
C LEU A 147 -15.10 11.48 -18.01
N LEU A 148 -14.54 11.12 -19.17
CA LEU A 148 -13.09 11.08 -19.37
C LEU A 148 -12.45 12.46 -19.14
N ALA A 149 -13.09 13.53 -19.60
CA ALA A 149 -12.64 14.89 -19.33
C ALA A 149 -12.69 15.25 -17.84
N GLY A 150 -13.73 14.79 -17.12
CA GLY A 150 -13.93 15.10 -15.71
C GLY A 150 -12.90 14.48 -14.77
N ILE A 151 -12.32 13.34 -15.14
CA ILE A 151 -11.34 12.62 -14.32
C ILE A 151 -9.90 13.08 -14.53
N ILE A 152 -9.61 13.88 -15.58
CA ILE A 152 -8.25 14.35 -15.92
C ILE A 152 -7.45 14.87 -14.71
N PRO A 153 -8.02 15.64 -13.76
CA PRO A 153 -7.20 16.17 -12.68
C PRO A 153 -6.70 15.14 -11.66
N ALA A 154 -7.35 13.98 -11.54
CA ALA A 154 -6.86 12.87 -10.71
C ALA A 154 -7.36 11.52 -11.29
N PRO A 155 -6.78 11.06 -12.41
CA PRO A 155 -7.38 10.01 -13.22
C PRO A 155 -7.47 8.64 -12.53
N SER A 156 -6.49 8.31 -11.67
CA SER A 156 -6.50 7.07 -10.90
C SER A 156 -7.51 7.16 -9.74
N SER A 157 -7.45 8.21 -8.91
CA SER A 157 -8.32 8.34 -7.74
C SER A 157 -9.78 8.66 -8.07
N TRP A 158 -10.06 9.30 -9.22
CA TRP A 158 -11.41 9.65 -9.66
C TRP A 158 -11.97 8.68 -10.70
N ASP A 159 -11.33 7.53 -10.92
CA ASP A 159 -11.94 6.44 -11.68
C ASP A 159 -13.31 6.07 -11.08
N PRO A 160 -14.39 5.91 -11.86
CA PRO A 160 -15.69 5.52 -11.32
C PRO A 160 -15.70 4.21 -10.53
N ALA A 161 -14.78 3.29 -10.79
CA ALA A 161 -14.64 2.04 -10.05
C ALA A 161 -13.97 2.23 -8.67
N ILE A 162 -13.22 3.33 -8.48
CA ILE A 162 -12.46 3.63 -7.26
C ILE A 162 -13.13 4.77 -6.48
N GLY A 163 -13.41 5.90 -7.15
CA GLY A 163 -14.00 7.11 -6.61
C GLY A 163 -15.32 7.51 -7.30
N PRO A 164 -16.39 6.70 -7.25
CA PRO A 164 -17.65 6.95 -7.97
C PRO A 164 -18.28 8.30 -7.63
N LYS A 165 -18.13 8.76 -6.39
CA LYS A 165 -18.65 10.05 -5.92
C LYS A 165 -17.96 11.22 -6.62
N GLU A 166 -16.63 11.26 -6.60
CA GLU A 166 -15.86 12.34 -7.24
C GLU A 166 -16.03 12.32 -8.76
N ALA A 167 -16.01 11.13 -9.37
CA ALA A 167 -16.29 10.95 -10.79
C ALA A 167 -17.65 11.56 -11.19
N GLY A 168 -18.70 11.30 -10.41
CA GLY A 168 -20.04 11.82 -10.65
C GLY A 168 -20.15 13.34 -10.47
N ILE A 169 -19.46 13.91 -9.48
CA ILE A 169 -19.39 15.37 -9.28
C ILE A 169 -18.72 16.04 -10.48
N ARG A 170 -17.57 15.49 -10.93
CA ARG A 170 -16.80 16.04 -12.04
C ARG A 170 -17.53 15.91 -13.38
N PHE A 171 -18.14 14.76 -13.65
CA PHE A 171 -18.99 14.53 -14.82
C PHE A 171 -20.07 15.61 -14.96
N LYS A 172 -20.84 15.88 -13.88
CA LYS A 172 -21.88 16.91 -13.87
C LYS A 172 -21.30 18.31 -14.07
N ARG A 173 -20.13 18.59 -13.49
CA ARG A 173 -19.43 19.88 -13.66
C ARG A 173 -19.04 20.11 -15.11
N VAL A 174 -18.50 19.11 -15.80
CA VAL A 174 -18.12 19.21 -17.22
C VAL A 174 -19.35 19.50 -18.08
N LEU A 175 -20.43 18.73 -17.95
CA LEU A 175 -21.66 18.97 -18.72
C LEU A 175 -22.25 20.36 -18.49
N ARG A 176 -22.25 20.84 -17.24
CA ARG A 176 -22.71 22.20 -16.91
C ARG A 176 -21.88 23.25 -17.65
N ILE A 177 -20.56 23.15 -17.62
CA ILE A 177 -19.66 24.11 -18.27
C ILE A 177 -19.80 24.03 -19.79
N MET A 178 -19.88 22.82 -20.37
CA MET A 178 -20.10 22.65 -21.81
C MET A 178 -21.40 23.32 -22.27
N LYS A 179 -22.46 23.29 -21.45
CA LYS A 179 -23.71 23.99 -21.72
C LYS A 179 -23.54 25.52 -21.62
N GLU A 180 -22.90 25.99 -20.56
CA GLU A 180 -22.63 27.43 -20.34
C GLU A 180 -21.80 28.05 -21.48
N ASP A 181 -20.83 27.30 -22.00
CA ASP A 181 -19.94 27.72 -23.09
C ASP A 181 -20.52 27.43 -24.49
N GLY A 182 -21.77 26.96 -24.58
CA GLY A 182 -22.48 26.74 -25.85
C GLY A 182 -21.99 25.54 -26.67
N TYR A 183 -21.19 24.64 -26.09
CA TYR A 183 -20.70 23.43 -26.77
C TYR A 183 -21.78 22.35 -26.90
N ILE A 184 -22.79 22.37 -26.03
CA ILE A 184 -23.95 21.47 -26.07
C ILE A 184 -25.24 22.23 -25.75
N THR A 185 -26.37 21.69 -26.21
CA THR A 185 -27.69 22.24 -25.88
C THR A 185 -28.13 21.87 -24.46
N ALA A 186 -29.11 22.62 -23.92
CA ALA A 186 -29.73 22.27 -22.64
C ALA A 186 -30.37 20.88 -22.64
N SER A 187 -30.95 20.47 -23.78
CA SER A 187 -31.53 19.13 -23.97
C SER A 187 -30.46 18.03 -23.89
N GLN A 188 -29.34 18.21 -24.61
CA GLN A 188 -28.21 17.27 -24.54
C GLN A 188 -27.64 17.15 -23.12
N ALA A 189 -27.48 18.28 -22.42
CA ALA A 189 -27.00 18.29 -21.03
C ALA A 189 -27.97 17.57 -20.08
N ALA A 190 -29.29 17.70 -20.27
CA ALA A 190 -30.30 17.05 -19.44
C ALA A 190 -30.43 15.54 -19.72
N GLN A 191 -30.17 15.11 -20.96
CA GLN A 191 -30.22 13.70 -21.36
C GLN A 191 -28.95 12.92 -20.99
N ALA A 192 -27.82 13.62 -20.82
CA ALA A 192 -26.55 12.98 -20.49
C ALA A 192 -26.58 12.33 -19.09
N LYS A 193 -26.39 11.02 -19.06
CA LYS A 193 -26.30 10.20 -17.84
C LYS A 193 -24.90 9.65 -17.66
N MET A 194 -24.51 9.39 -16.41
CA MET A 194 -23.22 8.76 -16.09
C MET A 194 -23.10 7.45 -16.87
N PRO A 195 -22.10 7.30 -17.74
CA PRO A 195 -21.96 6.10 -18.54
C PRO A 195 -21.51 4.93 -17.66
N LYS A 196 -21.90 3.70 -18.03
CA LYS A 196 -21.34 2.49 -17.44
C LYS A 196 -19.92 2.30 -17.97
N THR A 197 -18.99 1.95 -17.08
CA THR A 197 -17.62 1.58 -17.46
C THR A 197 -17.48 0.07 -17.44
N ILE A 198 -16.58 -0.46 -18.27
CA ILE A 198 -16.19 -1.87 -18.20
C ILE A 198 -15.27 -2.10 -17.00
N THR A 199 -15.25 -3.32 -16.48
CA THR A 199 -14.23 -3.73 -15.50
C THR A 199 -12.86 -3.72 -16.15
N GLN A 200 -11.91 -3.07 -15.49
CA GLN A 200 -10.56 -2.93 -15.99
C GLN A 200 -9.77 -4.24 -16.01
N THR A 201 -9.00 -4.42 -17.08
CA THR A 201 -7.97 -5.46 -17.21
C THR A 201 -6.69 -5.17 -16.39
N THR A 202 -6.54 -4.00 -15.75
CA THR A 202 -5.43 -3.78 -14.79
C THR A 202 -5.50 -4.70 -13.57
N GLN A 203 -6.63 -5.40 -13.36
CA GLN A 203 -6.66 -6.56 -12.49
C GLN A 203 -5.53 -7.55 -12.86
N ASN A 204 -5.25 -7.78 -14.14
CA ASN A 204 -4.17 -8.68 -14.57
C ASN A 204 -2.78 -8.27 -14.08
N ILE A 205 -2.50 -6.98 -13.82
CA ILE A 205 -1.22 -6.53 -13.24
C ILE A 205 -1.03 -7.16 -11.85
N TYR A 206 -2.13 -7.34 -11.13
CA TYR A 206 -2.17 -7.98 -9.82
C TYR A 206 -2.42 -9.49 -9.90
N ALA A 207 -2.36 -10.12 -11.07
CA ALA A 207 -2.53 -11.57 -11.15
C ALA A 207 -1.40 -12.31 -10.42
N GLY A 208 -1.76 -13.42 -9.77
CA GLY A 208 -0.82 -14.29 -9.08
C GLY A 208 -0.23 -13.69 -7.80
N GLN A 209 0.86 -14.28 -7.32
CA GLN A 209 1.49 -13.91 -6.07
C GLN A 209 2.09 -12.49 -6.09
N GLN A 210 2.66 -12.07 -7.22
CA GLN A 210 3.29 -10.75 -7.36
C GLN A 210 2.31 -9.59 -7.13
N GLY A 211 1.01 -9.81 -7.36
CA GLY A 211 -0.03 -8.82 -7.09
C GLY A 211 -0.04 -8.36 -5.63
N TYR A 212 0.16 -9.27 -4.67
CA TYR A 212 0.29 -8.91 -3.26
C TYR A 212 1.49 -8.00 -3.03
N LEU A 213 2.64 -8.30 -3.65
CA LEU A 213 3.87 -7.52 -3.47
C LEU A 213 3.72 -6.11 -4.07
N LEU A 214 3.12 -6.00 -5.26
CA LEU A 214 2.80 -4.71 -5.88
C LEU A 214 1.84 -3.90 -4.99
N HIS A 215 0.83 -4.54 -4.41
CA HIS A 215 -0.10 -3.86 -3.50
C HIS A 215 0.60 -3.39 -2.23
N MET A 216 1.45 -4.22 -1.63
CA MET A 216 2.25 -3.84 -0.45
C MET A 216 3.18 -2.65 -0.75
N VAL A 217 3.83 -2.62 -1.92
CA VAL A 217 4.65 -1.48 -2.37
C VAL A 217 3.81 -0.22 -2.50
N ARG A 218 2.65 -0.30 -3.17
CA ARG A 218 1.74 0.84 -3.34
C ARG A 218 1.23 1.36 -1.98
N ASP A 219 0.82 0.46 -1.10
CA ASP A 219 0.32 0.82 0.24
C ASP A 219 1.40 1.49 1.07
N GLU A 220 2.65 1.01 1.02
CA GLU A 220 3.77 1.61 1.75
C GLU A 220 4.09 3.03 1.27
N LEU A 221 4.15 3.24 -0.05
CA LEU A 221 4.50 4.55 -0.62
C LEU A 221 3.41 5.59 -0.47
N THR A 222 2.14 5.18 -0.41
CA THR A 222 0.99 6.10 -0.29
C THR A 222 0.60 6.40 1.16
N ARG A 223 0.92 5.53 2.13
CA ARG A 223 0.43 5.63 3.52
C ARG A 223 0.76 6.95 4.22
N ASN A 224 1.92 7.54 3.97
CA ASN A 224 2.36 8.79 4.60
C ASN A 224 2.11 10.03 3.72
N GLY A 225 1.47 9.86 2.56
CA GLY A 225 1.17 10.94 1.61
C GLY A 225 2.38 11.45 0.80
N ALA A 226 3.54 10.79 0.90
CA ALA A 226 4.72 11.15 0.09
C ALA A 226 4.51 10.89 -1.41
N PHE A 227 3.69 9.89 -1.74
CA PHE A 227 3.23 9.59 -3.09
C PHE A 227 1.71 9.52 -3.12
N THR A 228 1.10 10.04 -4.19
CA THR A 228 -0.30 9.72 -4.54
C THR A 228 -0.37 8.51 -5.47
N GLN A 229 -1.58 7.99 -5.74
CA GLN A 229 -1.74 6.94 -6.75
C GLN A 229 -1.31 7.44 -8.14
N GLU A 230 -1.59 8.71 -8.45
CA GLU A 230 -1.22 9.34 -9.71
C GLU A 230 0.30 9.44 -9.87
N ASP A 231 1.02 9.75 -8.79
CA ASP A 231 2.48 9.73 -8.80
C ASP A 231 2.96 8.32 -9.21
N LEU A 232 2.48 7.27 -8.55
CA LEU A 232 2.95 5.90 -8.82
C LEU A 232 2.57 5.38 -10.21
N ASP A 233 1.40 5.75 -10.72
CA ASP A 233 0.90 5.26 -12.00
C ASP A 233 1.45 6.03 -13.21
N SER A 234 1.95 7.26 -13.02
CA SER A 234 2.36 8.12 -14.13
C SER A 234 3.72 8.79 -14.02
N GLY A 235 4.35 8.76 -12.85
CA GLY A 235 5.62 9.45 -12.61
C GLY A 235 6.85 8.76 -13.20
N GLY A 236 6.73 7.54 -13.75
CA GLY A 236 7.85 6.82 -14.37
C GLY A 236 8.95 6.41 -13.38
N TYR A 237 8.60 6.25 -12.11
CA TYR A 237 9.55 5.92 -11.05
C TYR A 237 10.13 4.52 -11.19
N ARG A 238 11.42 4.37 -10.82
CA ARG A 238 12.04 3.05 -10.59
C ARG A 238 12.01 2.74 -9.10
N ILE A 239 11.14 1.81 -8.71
CA ILE A 239 10.97 1.37 -7.32
C ILE A 239 11.80 0.09 -7.10
N ILE A 240 12.73 0.15 -6.14
CA ILE A 240 13.56 -0.99 -5.74
C ILE A 240 12.99 -1.52 -4.43
N THR A 241 12.53 -2.76 -4.44
CA THR A 241 12.00 -3.43 -3.25
C THR A 241 13.11 -4.07 -2.42
N THR A 242 12.78 -4.54 -1.23
CA THR A 242 13.66 -5.36 -0.37
C THR A 242 13.53 -6.85 -0.67
N ILE A 243 12.53 -7.25 -1.48
CA ILE A 243 12.22 -8.65 -1.79
C ILE A 243 13.36 -9.27 -2.60
N ASP A 244 13.92 -10.35 -2.06
CA ASP A 244 14.89 -11.21 -2.75
C ASP A 244 14.14 -12.22 -3.63
N LYS A 245 14.40 -12.20 -4.95
CA LYS A 245 13.67 -13.04 -5.91
C LYS A 245 13.77 -14.53 -5.58
N ALA A 246 14.98 -15.03 -5.32
CA ALA A 246 15.19 -16.45 -5.09
C ALA A 246 14.53 -16.92 -3.80
N LYS A 247 14.60 -16.10 -2.74
CA LYS A 247 13.93 -16.41 -1.47
C LYS A 247 12.41 -16.27 -1.58
N GLN A 248 11.92 -15.33 -2.38
CA GLN A 248 10.49 -15.17 -2.67
C GLN A 248 9.92 -16.38 -3.41
N ASP A 249 10.64 -16.89 -4.41
CA ASP A 249 10.26 -18.10 -5.15
C ASP A 249 10.28 -19.33 -4.24
N LEU A 250 11.31 -19.46 -3.40
CA LEU A 250 11.39 -20.54 -2.42
C LEU A 250 10.24 -20.49 -1.40
N MET A 251 9.94 -19.30 -0.89
CA MET A 251 8.82 -19.06 0.02
C MET A 251 7.50 -19.48 -0.63
N PHE A 252 7.27 -19.11 -1.89
CA PHE A 252 6.09 -19.53 -2.64
C PHE A 252 6.01 -21.05 -2.78
N LYS A 253 7.08 -21.68 -3.27
CA LYS A 253 7.14 -23.12 -3.51
C LYS A 253 6.84 -23.93 -2.24
N VAL A 254 7.32 -23.49 -1.08
CA VAL A 254 7.16 -24.20 0.20
C VAL A 254 5.83 -23.87 0.89
N ALA A 255 5.32 -22.65 0.75
CA ALA A 255 4.11 -22.24 1.46
C ALA A 255 2.81 -22.49 0.69
N SER A 256 2.88 -22.55 -0.64
CA SER A 256 1.71 -22.66 -1.52
C SER A 256 1.07 -24.06 -1.47
N PRO A 257 -0.23 -24.16 -1.09
CA PRO A 257 -0.98 -25.40 -1.19
C PRO A 257 -1.11 -25.91 -2.64
N SER A 258 -1.11 -25.01 -3.64
CA SER A 258 -1.20 -25.42 -5.06
C SER A 258 0.12 -25.88 -5.66
N GLN A 259 1.23 -25.82 -4.92
CA GLN A 259 2.56 -26.30 -5.33
C GLN A 259 3.05 -27.47 -4.46
N ASP A 260 2.13 -28.21 -3.85
CA ASP A 260 2.42 -29.34 -2.95
C ASP A 260 3.32 -28.98 -1.75
N GLY A 261 3.43 -27.68 -1.41
CA GLY A 261 4.39 -27.18 -0.42
C GLY A 261 4.27 -27.77 0.98
N ARG A 262 3.18 -28.51 1.29
CA ARG A 262 2.93 -29.14 2.59
C ARG A 262 2.29 -30.55 2.55
N GLY A 263 2.24 -31.23 1.40
CA GLY A 263 1.60 -32.56 1.30
C GLY A 263 0.07 -32.52 1.40
N ILE A 264 -0.55 -33.50 2.09
CA ILE A 264 -2.02 -33.58 2.26
C ILE A 264 -2.49 -32.53 3.27
N VAL A 265 -2.86 -31.35 2.77
CA VAL A 265 -3.51 -30.30 3.56
C VAL A 265 -5.03 -30.35 3.37
N PRO A 266 -5.84 -30.24 4.45
CA PRO A 266 -7.29 -30.17 4.32
C PRO A 266 -7.71 -29.02 3.42
N GLU A 267 -8.80 -29.23 2.67
CA GLU A 267 -9.43 -28.18 1.90
C GLU A 267 -9.77 -26.99 2.80
N GLY A 268 -9.49 -25.78 2.33
CA GLY A 268 -9.74 -24.54 3.07
C GLY A 268 -8.60 -24.07 3.99
N LEU A 269 -7.52 -24.85 4.18
CA LEU A 269 -6.35 -24.39 4.92
C LEU A 269 -5.74 -23.12 4.28
N GLN A 270 -5.39 -22.15 5.12
CA GLN A 270 -4.74 -20.90 4.71
C GLN A 270 -3.36 -20.80 5.35
N VAL A 271 -2.39 -20.26 4.59
CA VAL A 271 -1.02 -20.06 5.06
C VAL A 271 -0.65 -18.59 4.87
N GLY A 272 -0.02 -18.02 5.89
CA GLY A 272 0.68 -16.73 5.83
C GLY A 272 2.14 -16.93 6.21
N GLY A 273 3.05 -16.30 5.47
CA GLY A 273 4.48 -16.41 5.73
C GLY A 273 5.20 -15.11 5.45
N ILE A 274 6.16 -14.75 6.28
CA ILE A 274 7.01 -13.58 6.07
C ILE A 274 8.41 -13.82 6.62
N SER A 275 9.42 -13.41 5.87
CA SER A 275 10.81 -13.38 6.30
C SER A 275 11.32 -11.94 6.25
N ILE A 276 12.02 -11.53 7.30
CA ILE A 276 12.52 -10.16 7.47
C ILE A 276 13.97 -10.16 7.91
N ASN A 277 14.69 -9.10 7.59
CA ASN A 277 15.98 -8.82 8.19
C ASN A 277 15.78 -8.17 9.56
N ALA A 278 16.23 -8.83 10.62
CA ALA A 278 16.04 -8.32 11.98
C ALA A 278 16.75 -6.98 12.23
N LYS A 279 17.83 -6.68 11.50
CA LYS A 279 18.65 -5.48 11.75
C LYS A 279 17.98 -4.19 11.32
N ASP A 280 17.30 -4.21 10.18
CA ASP A 280 16.75 -3.01 9.53
C ASP A 280 15.24 -3.10 9.23
N GLY A 281 14.63 -4.29 9.33
CA GLY A 281 13.21 -4.49 9.04
C GLY A 281 12.88 -4.73 7.57
N SER A 282 13.88 -4.91 6.70
CA SER A 282 13.64 -5.16 5.29
C SER A 282 12.87 -6.46 5.10
N ILE A 283 11.75 -6.44 4.37
CA ILE A 283 10.98 -7.65 4.06
C ILE A 283 11.71 -8.41 2.96
N ILE A 284 12.17 -9.62 3.25
CA ILE A 284 12.98 -10.44 2.34
C ILE A 284 12.10 -11.26 1.41
N SER A 285 11.04 -11.87 1.95
CA SER A 285 10.09 -12.68 1.19
C SER A 285 8.75 -12.81 1.92
N VAL A 286 7.64 -12.93 1.19
CA VAL A 286 6.28 -13.02 1.74
C VAL A 286 5.45 -14.07 1.01
N TYR A 287 4.74 -14.91 1.76
CA TYR A 287 3.62 -15.68 1.25
C TYR A 287 2.31 -15.10 1.77
N ALA A 288 1.56 -14.45 0.88
CA ALA A 288 0.28 -13.82 1.17
C ALA A 288 -0.92 -14.63 0.67
N GLY A 289 -0.70 -15.52 -0.31
CA GLY A 289 -1.70 -16.32 -1.01
C GLY A 289 -1.22 -16.64 -2.43
N ASP A 290 -1.93 -17.52 -3.13
CA ASP A 290 -1.53 -17.98 -4.47
C ASP A 290 -1.81 -16.96 -5.57
N ASP A 291 -2.95 -16.29 -5.49
CA ASP A 291 -3.39 -15.35 -6.51
C ASP A 291 -4.20 -14.23 -5.86
N TYR A 292 -3.70 -13.01 -6.01
CA TYR A 292 -4.33 -11.82 -5.44
C TYR A 292 -5.70 -11.54 -6.07
N LEU A 293 -5.91 -11.88 -7.35
CA LEU A 293 -7.20 -11.65 -8.01
C LEU A 293 -8.28 -12.62 -7.57
N LYS A 294 -7.90 -13.82 -7.13
CA LYS A 294 -8.84 -14.79 -6.57
C LYS A 294 -9.19 -14.45 -5.12
N LYS A 295 -8.22 -13.95 -4.36
CA LYS A 295 -8.40 -13.56 -2.96
C LYS A 295 -7.45 -12.40 -2.65
N GLN A 296 -7.98 -11.23 -2.31
CA GLN A 296 -7.14 -10.05 -2.08
C GLN A 296 -6.59 -9.95 -0.64
N LEU A 297 -7.17 -10.68 0.31
CA LEU A 297 -6.74 -10.67 1.71
C LEU A 297 -5.35 -11.27 1.83
N ASN A 298 -4.38 -10.46 2.24
CA ASN A 298 -3.00 -10.86 2.46
C ASN A 298 -2.87 -11.66 3.78
N ASN A 299 -2.59 -12.96 3.68
CA ASN A 299 -2.48 -13.83 4.86
C ASN A 299 -1.28 -13.49 5.77
N ALA A 300 -0.27 -12.74 5.32
CA ALA A 300 0.88 -12.38 6.15
C ALA A 300 0.69 -11.04 6.89
N THR A 301 0.04 -10.06 6.25
CA THR A 301 0.02 -8.68 6.76
C THR A 301 -1.38 -8.14 7.08
N GLN A 302 -2.45 -8.88 6.74
CA GLN A 302 -3.84 -8.43 6.91
C GLN A 302 -4.71 -9.46 7.62
N ALA A 303 -4.53 -10.76 7.35
CA ALA A 303 -5.26 -11.79 8.09
C ALA A 303 -4.87 -11.79 9.58
N LEU A 304 -5.83 -12.13 10.43
CA LEU A 304 -5.69 -12.18 11.87
C LEU A 304 -5.65 -13.63 12.34
N TYR A 305 -4.71 -13.93 13.23
CA TYR A 305 -4.51 -15.25 13.81
C TYR A 305 -4.31 -15.11 15.32
N GLU A 306 -4.79 -16.09 16.08
CA GLU A 306 -4.35 -16.27 17.46
C GLU A 306 -2.89 -16.76 17.46
N PRO A 307 -1.93 -15.97 17.98
CA PRO A 307 -0.52 -16.32 17.98
C PRO A 307 -0.18 -17.49 18.92
N GLY A 308 -1.09 -17.85 19.83
CA GLY A 308 -0.89 -18.93 20.77
C GLY A 308 0.36 -18.75 21.64
N SER A 309 1.09 -19.84 21.83
CA SER A 309 2.32 -19.86 22.64
C SER A 309 3.45 -18.94 22.14
N THR A 310 3.35 -18.36 20.94
CA THR A 310 4.33 -17.36 20.46
C THR A 310 4.23 -16.02 21.22
N MET A 311 3.24 -15.85 22.10
CA MET A 311 3.15 -14.71 23.03
C MET A 311 4.00 -14.88 24.30
N LYS A 312 4.38 -16.11 24.66
CA LYS A 312 5.13 -16.43 25.87
C LYS A 312 6.46 -15.66 26.00
N PRO A 313 7.25 -15.45 24.93
CA PRO A 313 8.48 -14.65 25.02
C PRO A 313 8.29 -13.22 25.53
N PHE A 314 7.09 -12.62 25.38
CA PHE A 314 6.82 -11.29 25.91
C PHE A 314 6.60 -11.30 27.43
N ALA A 315 5.97 -12.34 27.98
CA ALA A 315 5.91 -12.52 29.43
C ALA A 315 7.29 -12.89 30.02
N LEU A 316 8.08 -13.70 29.31
CA LEU A 316 9.46 -13.98 29.67
C LEU A 316 10.29 -12.69 29.75
N MET A 317 10.23 -11.84 28.72
CA MET A 317 10.89 -10.54 28.71
C MET A 317 10.43 -9.67 29.88
N GLY A 318 9.12 -9.59 30.15
CA GLY A 318 8.60 -8.86 31.31
C GLY A 318 9.11 -9.40 32.65
N ALA A 319 9.25 -10.72 32.79
CA ALA A 319 9.79 -11.36 34.00
C ALA A 319 11.29 -11.08 34.17
N ILE A 320 12.08 -11.14 33.09
CA ILE A 320 13.50 -10.78 33.08
C ILE A 320 13.68 -9.32 33.52
N GLN A 321 12.90 -8.39 32.95
CA GLN A 321 12.92 -6.98 33.35
C GLN A 321 12.52 -6.73 34.80
N ALA A 322 11.72 -7.63 35.38
CA ALA A 322 11.37 -7.64 36.80
C ALA A 322 12.43 -8.33 37.69
N GLY A 323 13.55 -8.79 37.13
CA GLY A 323 14.65 -9.43 37.85
C GLY A 323 14.50 -10.94 38.06
N THR A 324 13.59 -11.60 37.33
CA THR A 324 13.40 -13.06 37.46
C THR A 324 14.54 -13.81 36.78
N SER A 325 15.27 -14.63 37.54
CA SER A 325 16.32 -15.50 36.99
C SER A 325 15.70 -16.62 36.16
N LEU A 326 16.36 -17.01 35.07
CA LEU A 326 15.97 -18.17 34.27
C LEU A 326 16.03 -19.49 35.06
N ASP A 327 16.78 -19.53 36.17
CA ASP A 327 16.87 -20.68 37.08
C ASP A 327 15.77 -20.71 38.14
N THR A 328 14.88 -19.71 38.16
CA THR A 328 13.76 -19.66 39.09
C THR A 328 12.85 -20.86 38.85
N MET A 329 12.57 -21.62 39.91
CA MET A 329 11.77 -22.83 39.86
C MET A 329 10.27 -22.52 39.97
N PHE A 330 9.47 -23.17 39.12
CA PHE A 330 8.02 -23.05 39.04
C PHE A 330 7.35 -24.42 39.13
N ASN A 331 6.07 -24.43 39.51
CA ASN A 331 5.23 -25.62 39.44
C ASN A 331 4.73 -25.82 38.00
N GLY A 332 5.35 -26.73 37.27
CA GLY A 332 4.99 -27.10 35.89
C GLY A 332 3.94 -28.21 35.78
N ASN A 333 3.23 -28.56 36.86
CA ASN A 333 2.18 -29.59 36.82
C ASN A 333 0.94 -29.11 36.04
N SER A 334 0.13 -30.07 35.59
CA SER A 334 -1.11 -29.87 34.84
C SER A 334 -2.23 -30.78 35.37
N PRO A 335 -3.49 -30.31 35.44
CA PRO A 335 -3.91 -28.92 35.23
C PRO A 335 -3.66 -28.05 36.48
N ARG A 336 -3.71 -26.72 36.35
CA ARG A 336 -3.61 -25.78 37.49
C ARG A 336 -4.72 -24.73 37.46
N LYS A 337 -5.15 -24.27 38.64
CA LYS A 337 -6.12 -23.19 38.81
C LYS A 337 -5.40 -21.85 38.96
N PHE A 338 -6.01 -20.79 38.44
CA PHE A 338 -5.51 -19.41 38.48
C PHE A 338 -6.65 -18.48 38.83
N ASP A 339 -6.36 -17.43 39.60
CA ASP A 339 -7.37 -16.46 40.02
C ASP A 339 -7.98 -15.75 38.80
N GLY A 340 -9.30 -15.61 38.78
CA GLY A 340 -10.03 -15.02 37.67
C GLY A 340 -10.18 -15.91 36.43
N ILE A 341 -9.76 -17.18 36.50
CA ILE A 341 -9.93 -18.16 35.43
C ILE A 341 -10.87 -19.28 35.87
N ASP A 342 -12.02 -19.39 35.18
CA ASP A 342 -13.09 -20.32 35.57
C ASP A 342 -12.70 -21.81 35.49
N LYS A 343 -11.90 -22.17 34.49
CA LYS A 343 -11.48 -23.56 34.22
C LYS A 343 -10.00 -23.76 34.50
N PRO A 344 -9.57 -24.90 35.07
CA PRO A 344 -8.16 -25.22 35.20
C PRO A 344 -7.44 -25.15 33.85
N VAL A 345 -6.28 -24.51 33.82
CA VAL A 345 -5.44 -24.41 32.63
C VAL A 345 -4.56 -25.66 32.55
N GLY A 346 -4.59 -26.33 31.41
CA GLY A 346 -3.78 -27.50 31.11
C GLY A 346 -2.54 -27.15 30.29
N ASN A 347 -1.48 -27.94 30.45
CA ASN A 347 -0.39 -28.00 29.49
C ASN A 347 -0.80 -28.81 28.25
N PHE A 348 -0.06 -28.67 27.16
CA PHE A 348 -0.27 -29.50 25.98
C PHE A 348 -0.22 -31.00 26.36
N ALA A 349 -1.16 -31.78 25.81
CA ALA A 349 -1.35 -33.19 26.13
C ALA A 349 -1.50 -33.51 27.63
N ASN A 350 -1.91 -32.54 28.47
CA ASN A 350 -2.01 -32.64 29.93
C ASN A 350 -0.69 -33.02 30.64
N MET A 351 0.47 -32.76 30.03
CA MET A 351 1.76 -33.14 30.59
C MET A 351 2.10 -32.36 31.87
N SER A 352 2.62 -33.06 32.87
CA SER A 352 3.12 -32.46 34.12
C SER A 352 4.64 -32.53 34.16
N TYR A 353 5.27 -31.38 34.39
CA TYR A 353 6.74 -31.25 34.41
C TYR A 353 7.34 -31.24 35.82
N GLY A 354 6.52 -31.41 36.86
CA GLY A 354 6.97 -31.27 38.25
C GLY A 354 7.47 -29.85 38.54
N THR A 355 8.52 -29.76 39.34
CA THR A 355 9.22 -28.49 39.57
C THR A 355 10.21 -28.26 38.42
N ILE A 356 10.03 -27.17 37.68
CA ILE A 356 10.81 -26.85 36.47
C ILE A 356 11.31 -25.41 36.50
N ASN A 357 12.55 -25.15 36.06
CA ASN A 357 13.05 -23.77 35.96
C ASN A 357 12.44 -23.02 34.77
N LEU A 358 12.49 -21.69 34.80
CA LEU A 358 11.96 -20.84 33.72
C LEU A 358 12.62 -21.14 32.37
N TYR A 359 13.93 -21.44 32.36
CA TYR A 359 14.64 -21.84 31.13
C TYR A 359 14.00 -23.04 30.44
N ASN A 360 13.81 -24.15 31.16
CA ASN A 360 13.21 -25.36 30.62
C ASN A 360 11.70 -25.20 30.40
N ALA A 361 11.03 -24.38 31.20
CA ALA A 361 9.62 -24.05 31.00
C ALA A 361 9.38 -23.26 29.70
N THR A 362 10.32 -22.37 29.33
CA THR A 362 10.33 -21.72 28.01
C THR A 362 10.57 -22.73 26.90
N ALA A 363 11.60 -23.58 27.02
CA ALA A 363 11.91 -24.59 26.01
C ALA A 363 10.72 -25.53 25.72
N ASN A 364 10.02 -25.97 26.76
CA ASN A 364 8.88 -26.89 26.65
C ASN A 364 7.52 -26.18 26.52
N SER A 365 7.51 -24.84 26.41
CA SER A 365 6.30 -24.03 26.26
C SER A 365 5.23 -24.34 27.32
N VAL A 366 5.61 -24.41 28.60
CA VAL A 366 4.73 -24.87 29.69
C VAL A 366 3.65 -23.84 30.05
N ASN A 367 2.40 -24.09 29.66
CA ASN A 367 1.27 -23.15 29.86
C ASN A 367 1.12 -22.71 31.32
N THR A 368 1.18 -23.65 32.27
CA THR A 368 0.92 -23.33 33.67
C THR A 368 1.99 -22.43 34.30
N VAL A 369 3.26 -22.56 33.90
CA VAL A 369 4.34 -21.66 34.32
C VAL A 369 4.12 -20.26 33.75
N TYR A 370 3.70 -20.15 32.49
CA TYR A 370 3.45 -18.85 31.86
C TYR A 370 2.20 -18.15 32.39
N MET A 371 1.18 -18.90 32.80
CA MET A 371 0.05 -18.34 33.55
C MET A 371 0.49 -17.83 34.92
N ASP A 372 1.40 -18.50 35.64
CA ASP A 372 1.98 -17.94 36.88
C ASP A 372 2.71 -16.62 36.63
N LEU A 373 3.53 -16.55 35.57
CA LEU A 373 4.22 -15.31 35.20
C LEU A 373 3.22 -14.19 34.93
N GLN A 374 2.14 -14.47 34.19
CA GLN A 374 1.10 -13.48 33.95
C GLN A 374 0.36 -13.08 35.23
N SER A 375 0.03 -14.03 36.12
CA SER A 375 -0.61 -13.72 37.40
C SER A 375 0.25 -12.80 38.28
N LYS A 376 1.58 -12.90 38.18
CA LYS A 376 2.51 -12.03 38.91
C LYS A 376 2.76 -10.68 38.21
N LEU A 377 2.93 -10.66 36.90
CA LEU A 377 3.20 -9.44 36.12
C LEU A 377 1.94 -8.60 35.86
N GLY A 378 0.80 -9.25 35.74
CA GLY A 378 -0.44 -8.71 35.17
C GLY A 378 -0.49 -8.79 33.65
N ALA A 379 -1.66 -9.14 33.09
CA ALA A 379 -1.88 -9.25 31.63
C ALA A 379 -1.52 -7.96 30.87
N LYS A 380 -1.83 -6.79 31.44
CA LYS A 380 -1.47 -5.48 30.86
C LYS A 380 0.04 -5.29 30.69
N LYS A 381 0.86 -5.81 31.61
CA LYS A 381 2.33 -5.72 31.51
C LYS A 381 2.86 -6.65 30.40
N VAL A 382 2.28 -7.83 30.26
CA VAL A 382 2.60 -8.76 29.16
C VAL A 382 2.25 -8.11 27.82
N ALA A 383 1.03 -7.58 27.69
CA ALA A 383 0.58 -6.86 26.50
C ALA A 383 1.48 -5.66 26.17
N HIS A 384 1.80 -4.82 27.15
CA HIS A 384 2.71 -3.69 26.99
C HIS A 384 4.09 -4.13 26.47
N THR A 385 4.62 -5.25 26.98
CA THR A 385 5.92 -5.78 26.51
C THR A 385 5.82 -6.22 25.05
N ALA A 386 4.73 -6.89 24.66
CA ALA A 386 4.50 -7.28 23.27
C ALA A 386 4.33 -6.07 22.33
N VAL A 387 3.61 -5.03 22.76
CA VAL A 387 3.44 -3.77 22.01
C VAL A 387 4.78 -3.04 21.85
N MET A 388 5.60 -2.98 22.90
CA MET A 388 6.95 -2.43 22.83
C MET A 388 7.79 -3.19 21.81
N ALA A 389 7.69 -4.52 21.78
CA ALA A 389 8.36 -5.37 20.80
C ALA A 389 7.87 -5.16 19.37
N GLY A 390 6.59 -4.83 19.15
CA GLY A 390 6.08 -4.45 17.83
C GLY A 390 4.64 -4.82 17.48
N LEU A 391 3.86 -5.33 18.44
CA LEU A 391 2.44 -5.66 18.25
C LEU A 391 1.55 -4.41 18.30
N ASN A 392 0.37 -4.45 17.68
CA ASN A 392 -0.59 -3.35 17.72
C ASN A 392 -1.30 -3.24 19.09
N PRO A 393 -1.24 -2.06 19.75
CA PRO A 393 -1.86 -1.84 21.06
C PRO A 393 -3.39 -1.89 21.06
N GLU A 394 -4.06 -1.70 19.92
CA GLU A 394 -5.52 -1.82 19.82
C GLU A 394 -5.98 -3.28 19.90
N ARG A 395 -5.11 -4.23 19.52
CA ARG A 395 -5.40 -5.67 19.53
C ARG A 395 -4.84 -6.37 20.76
N VAL A 396 -3.67 -5.96 21.22
CA VAL A 396 -2.99 -6.56 22.38
C VAL A 396 -2.90 -5.52 23.50
N ASN A 397 -3.94 -5.47 24.32
CA ASN A 397 -4.12 -4.46 25.37
C ASN A 397 -4.15 -5.04 26.81
N GLY A 398 -4.16 -6.38 26.94
CA GLY A 398 -4.17 -7.07 28.23
C GLY A 398 -5.53 -7.15 28.91
N GLU A 399 -6.63 -6.91 28.19
CA GLU A 399 -8.00 -7.17 28.65
C GLU A 399 -8.35 -8.67 28.60
N ASN A 400 -7.66 -9.43 27.75
CA ASN A 400 -7.83 -10.87 27.65
C ASN A 400 -7.15 -11.59 28.84
N PRO A 401 -7.87 -12.42 29.60
CA PRO A 401 -7.28 -13.16 30.72
C PRO A 401 -6.22 -14.19 30.28
N PHE A 402 -6.12 -14.48 28.98
CA PHE A 402 -5.15 -15.41 28.39
C PHE A 402 -4.16 -14.72 27.43
N THR A 403 -3.87 -13.42 27.60
CA THR A 403 -2.90 -12.71 26.76
C THR A 403 -1.56 -13.45 26.62
N VAL A 404 -1.02 -14.03 27.69
CA VAL A 404 0.24 -14.79 27.66
C VAL A 404 0.15 -16.09 26.84
N LEU A 405 -1.05 -16.65 26.70
CA LEU A 405 -1.30 -17.85 25.89
C LEU A 405 -1.71 -17.50 24.45
N GLY A 406 -1.81 -16.22 24.11
CA GLY A 406 -1.97 -15.72 22.75
C GLY A 406 -3.37 -15.88 22.17
N ASN A 407 -4.39 -15.57 22.96
CA ASN A 407 -5.78 -15.48 22.49
C ASN A 407 -6.10 -14.12 21.84
N ASP A 408 -5.19 -13.15 21.92
CA ASP A 408 -5.33 -11.86 21.23
C ASP A 408 -4.88 -12.01 19.77
N SER A 409 -5.77 -11.73 18.82
CA SER A 409 -5.48 -11.92 17.40
C SER A 409 -4.48 -10.89 16.84
N VAL A 410 -3.54 -11.33 16.01
CA VAL A 410 -2.46 -10.50 15.41
C VAL A 410 -2.18 -10.91 13.97
N HIS A 411 -1.44 -10.07 13.23
CA HIS A 411 -0.88 -10.44 11.93
C HIS A 411 0.45 -11.17 12.09
N VAL A 412 0.77 -12.05 11.12
CA VAL A 412 2.07 -12.74 11.09
C VAL A 412 3.23 -11.74 11.02
N SER A 413 3.06 -10.64 10.29
CA SER A 413 4.04 -9.54 10.22
C SER A 413 4.33 -8.87 11.57
N GLU A 414 3.34 -8.80 12.46
CA GLU A 414 3.51 -8.23 13.80
C GLU A 414 4.36 -9.14 14.68
N ILE A 415 4.10 -10.44 14.65
CA ILE A 415 4.94 -11.44 15.33
C ILE A 415 6.35 -11.43 14.78
N ALA A 416 6.53 -11.42 13.45
CA ALA A 416 7.85 -11.35 12.84
C ALA A 416 8.63 -10.12 13.31
N ARG A 417 8.02 -8.92 13.26
CA ARG A 417 8.63 -7.68 13.76
C ARG A 417 9.00 -7.77 15.24
N ALA A 418 8.12 -8.34 16.05
CA ALA A 418 8.34 -8.45 17.48
C ALA A 418 9.49 -9.40 17.83
N TYR A 419 9.58 -10.53 17.13
CA TYR A 419 10.70 -11.46 17.28
C TYR A 419 12.02 -10.87 16.76
N ALA A 420 11.97 -10.08 15.68
CA ALA A 420 13.13 -9.33 15.21
C ALA A 420 13.69 -8.36 16.26
N THR A 421 12.85 -7.79 17.12
CA THR A 421 13.32 -6.97 18.25
C THR A 421 14.26 -7.74 19.18
N PHE A 422 13.95 -9.00 19.51
CA PHE A 422 14.84 -9.84 20.31
C PHE A 422 16.13 -10.16 19.54
N ALA A 423 15.99 -10.58 18.27
CA ALA A 423 17.13 -10.92 17.42
C ALA A 423 18.06 -9.73 17.13
N ASN A 424 17.55 -8.50 17.21
CA ASN A 424 18.29 -7.25 17.06
C ASN A 424 18.63 -6.61 18.42
N GLN A 425 18.86 -7.44 19.45
CA GLN A 425 19.33 -7.01 20.77
C GLN A 425 18.47 -5.93 21.43
N GLY A 426 17.15 -6.06 21.32
CA GLY A 426 16.18 -5.14 21.90
C GLY A 426 15.88 -3.91 21.03
N ARG A 427 16.42 -3.82 19.81
CA ARG A 427 16.14 -2.74 18.86
C ARG A 427 15.06 -3.14 17.87
N ARG A 428 13.87 -2.58 18.02
CA ARG A 428 12.72 -2.86 17.17
C ARG A 428 12.88 -2.24 15.79
N PRO A 429 12.88 -3.02 14.70
CA PRO A 429 12.85 -2.46 13.36
C PRO A 429 11.43 -2.03 12.93
N ASP A 430 11.36 -1.15 11.94
CA ASP A 430 10.12 -0.86 11.21
C ASP A 430 10.15 -1.65 9.91
N LEU A 431 9.09 -2.42 9.67
CA LEU A 431 9.03 -3.26 8.47
C LEU A 431 8.81 -2.40 7.23
N HIS A 432 9.56 -2.69 6.17
CA HIS A 432 9.45 -2.00 4.89
C HIS A 432 9.70 -2.96 3.72
N ILE A 433 8.91 -2.83 2.66
CA ILE A 433 9.08 -3.56 1.40
C ILE A 433 9.82 -2.72 0.34
N VAL A 434 9.83 -1.39 0.46
CA VAL A 434 10.52 -0.52 -0.48
C VAL A 434 11.89 -0.13 0.06
N ALA A 435 12.96 -0.47 -0.65
CA ALA A 435 14.30 -0.05 -0.28
C ALA A 435 14.56 1.40 -0.70
N SER A 436 14.21 1.75 -1.95
CA SER A 436 14.39 3.10 -2.50
C SER A 436 13.50 3.34 -3.73
N VAL A 437 13.22 4.62 -4.02
CA VAL A 437 12.57 5.06 -5.26
C VAL A 437 13.48 6.06 -5.96
N LYS A 438 13.69 5.85 -7.26
CA LYS A 438 14.42 6.78 -8.14
C LYS A 438 13.47 7.42 -9.14
N ASN A 439 13.70 8.71 -9.40
CA ASN A 439 13.03 9.46 -10.46
C ASN A 439 13.48 8.97 -11.85
N PRO A 440 12.75 9.34 -12.93
CA PRO A 440 13.15 9.07 -14.31
C PRO A 440 14.56 9.59 -14.67
N ASP A 441 15.00 10.68 -14.04
CA ASP A 441 16.34 11.26 -14.20
C ASP A 441 17.45 10.49 -13.44
N GLY A 442 17.09 9.41 -12.74
CA GLY A 442 17.98 8.56 -11.96
C GLY A 442 18.29 9.06 -10.55
N LYS A 443 17.79 10.24 -10.15
CA LYS A 443 18.01 10.78 -8.80
C LYS A 443 17.18 10.01 -7.77
N GLU A 444 17.78 9.73 -6.62
CA GLU A 444 17.06 9.13 -5.49
C GLU A 444 16.06 10.13 -4.90
N PHE A 445 14.80 9.70 -4.84
CA PHE A 445 13.69 10.47 -4.29
C PHE A 445 13.32 9.99 -2.89
N TYR A 446 13.36 8.68 -2.68
CA TYR A 446 13.00 8.04 -1.42
C TYR A 446 13.98 6.92 -1.08
N ARG A 447 14.24 6.76 0.22
CA ARG A 447 14.95 5.62 0.82
C ARG A 447 14.30 5.27 2.14
N ALA A 448 14.10 3.98 2.40
CA ALA A 448 13.50 3.55 3.64
C ALA A 448 14.38 3.85 4.86
N PRO A 449 13.80 4.28 5.99
CA PRO A 449 14.51 4.42 7.25
C PRO A 449 14.81 3.05 7.86
N THR A 450 16.06 2.80 8.28
CA THR A 450 16.53 1.49 8.77
C THR A 450 17.07 1.50 10.20
N ALA A 451 16.99 2.64 10.90
CA ALA A 451 17.65 2.83 12.20
C ALA A 451 17.03 2.02 13.36
N GLY A 452 15.75 1.65 13.28
CA GLY A 452 15.01 0.99 14.36
C GLY A 452 14.93 1.84 15.64
N LYS A 453 14.26 1.31 16.67
CA LYS A 453 14.11 1.96 18.00
C LYS A 453 14.54 1.01 19.11
N GLN A 454 15.47 1.43 19.98
CA GLN A 454 15.83 0.66 21.17
C GLN A 454 14.64 0.63 22.14
N VAL A 455 14.10 -0.55 22.42
CA VAL A 455 12.91 -0.74 23.28
C VAL A 455 13.17 -1.66 24.47
N PHE A 456 14.18 -2.54 24.39
CA PHE A 456 14.66 -3.36 25.51
C PHE A 456 16.17 -3.19 25.67
N SER A 457 16.72 -3.48 26.84
CA SER A 457 18.18 -3.48 26.99
C SER A 457 18.80 -4.67 26.20
N PRO A 458 20.02 -4.52 25.66
CA PRO A 458 20.71 -5.64 25.02
C PRO A 458 20.89 -6.85 25.94
N ALA A 459 21.09 -6.62 27.24
CA ALA A 459 21.24 -7.68 28.24
C ALA A 459 19.95 -8.49 28.42
N ASP A 460 18.80 -7.83 28.58
CA ASP A 460 17.51 -8.52 28.71
C ASP A 460 17.17 -9.28 27.43
N ALA A 461 17.41 -8.66 26.26
CA ALA A 461 17.21 -9.29 24.96
C ALA A 461 18.09 -10.54 24.78
N ALA A 462 19.34 -10.50 25.25
CA ALA A 462 20.23 -11.64 25.23
C ALA A 462 19.75 -12.80 26.13
N LEU A 463 19.24 -12.50 27.33
CA LEU A 463 18.65 -13.51 28.22
C LEU A 463 17.40 -14.15 27.62
N ALA A 464 16.48 -13.35 27.09
CA ALA A 464 15.29 -13.85 26.42
C ALA A 464 15.67 -14.72 25.19
N THR A 465 16.64 -14.28 24.40
CA THR A 465 17.17 -15.04 23.26
C THR A 465 17.81 -16.35 23.71
N LYS A 466 18.58 -16.34 24.81
CA LYS A 466 19.20 -17.54 25.38
C LYS A 466 18.16 -18.59 25.76
N ALA A 467 17.06 -18.18 26.36
CA ALA A 467 15.93 -19.08 26.67
C ALA A 467 15.26 -19.61 25.39
N MET A 468 15.01 -18.75 24.40
CA MET A 468 14.40 -19.16 23.13
C MET A 468 15.28 -20.11 22.29
N ILE A 469 16.60 -20.06 22.42
CA ILE A 469 17.50 -21.06 21.82
C ILE A 469 17.19 -22.47 22.35
N GLY A 470 16.77 -22.59 23.62
CA GLY A 470 16.42 -23.87 24.22
C GLY A 470 15.22 -24.54 23.56
N VAL A 471 14.25 -23.75 23.07
CA VAL A 471 13.09 -24.22 22.30
C VAL A 471 13.56 -25.05 21.10
N VAL A 472 14.46 -24.50 20.29
CA VAL A 472 14.96 -25.16 19.07
C VAL A 472 15.89 -26.34 19.37
N GLN A 473 16.68 -26.27 20.46
CA GLN A 473 17.72 -27.27 20.73
C GLN A 473 17.19 -28.53 21.42
N HIS A 474 16.21 -28.40 22.33
CA HIS A 474 15.76 -29.50 23.17
C HIS A 474 14.31 -29.37 23.65
N GLY A 475 13.56 -28.41 23.10
CA GLY A 475 12.19 -28.10 23.45
C GLY A 475 11.17 -28.54 22.40
N THR A 476 10.08 -27.78 22.30
CA THR A 476 9.08 -27.88 21.22
C THR A 476 9.62 -27.37 19.91
#